data_AF-A0A382F745-F1
#
_entry.id   AF-A0A382F745-F1
#
_cell.length_a   1.000
_cell.length_b   1.000
_cell.length_c   1.000
_cell.angle_alpha   90.00
_cell.angle_beta   90.00
_cell.angle_gamma   90.00
#
_symmetry.space_group_name_H-M   'P 1'
#
loop_
_entity.id
_entity.type
_entity.pdbx_description
1 polymer ?
#
loop_
_entity_poly.entity_id
_entity_poly.type
_entity_poly.pdbx_seq_one_letter_code
_entity_poly.pdbx_strand_id
1 'polypeptide(L)'
;VINAIIFDLDGTLVQSGKIKEQPYAIAAQRMRAVAGMRTEIYDNMVEHPQVLRDNQWPHTIGLLRVARERFCRTALATMSYRKEALHVLRSLEIENSLDEVLTSEDVQNPKPDPEIYLLAAQKLEVDPQDCLVLEDSPNGV
;
A
#
# COMPACT_ATOMS: atom_id res chain seq x y z
N VAL A 1 -11.13 17.63 13.97
CA VAL A 1 -10.80 16.40 14.75
C VAL A 1 -10.60 15.33 13.69
N ILE A 2 -9.56 14.51 13.75
CA ILE A 2 -9.30 13.52 12.69
C ILE A 2 -10.40 12.45 12.71
N ASN A 3 -11.07 12.27 11.58
CA ASN A 3 -12.19 11.33 11.42
C ASN A 3 -11.85 10.14 10.52
N ALA A 4 -10.78 10.23 9.75
CA ALA A 4 -10.28 9.13 8.91
C ALA A 4 -8.75 9.03 8.91
N ILE A 5 -8.24 7.80 8.76
CA ILE A 5 -6.82 7.53 8.51
C ILE A 5 -6.67 6.70 7.22
N ILE A 6 -5.89 7.21 6.27
CA ILE A 6 -5.58 6.59 4.99
C ILE A 6 -4.14 6.11 5.04
N PHE A 7 -3.91 4.84 4.72
CA PHE A 7 -2.58 4.21 4.73
C PHE A 7 -2.11 3.93 3.29
N ASP A 8 -0.82 4.15 3.01
CA ASP A 8 -0.15 3.49 1.87
C ASP A 8 0.20 2.02 2.21
N LEU A 9 0.56 1.24 1.20
CA LEU A 9 0.93 -0.16 1.33
C LEU A 9 2.44 -0.35 1.58
N ASP A 10 3.26 0.12 0.65
CA ASP A 10 4.66 -0.28 0.49
C ASP A 10 5.58 0.64 1.29
N GLY A 11 6.03 0.14 2.43
CA GLY A 11 6.89 0.84 3.40
C GLY A 11 6.12 1.56 4.51
N THR A 12 4.78 1.58 4.41
CA THR A 12 3.87 1.97 5.49
C THR A 12 3.31 0.76 6.24
N LEU A 13 2.62 -0.16 5.56
CA LEU A 13 2.01 -1.37 6.16
C LEU A 13 2.91 -2.61 6.06
N VAL A 14 3.65 -2.74 4.96
CA VAL A 14 4.61 -3.84 4.73
C VAL A 14 5.83 -3.30 4.00
N GLN A 15 7.04 -3.75 4.33
CA GLN A 15 8.24 -3.33 3.59
C GLN A 15 8.49 -4.26 2.39
N SER A 16 7.98 -3.90 1.20
CA SER A 16 8.40 -4.57 -0.05
C SER A 16 9.62 -3.90 -0.71
N GLY A 17 9.90 -2.64 -0.39
CA GLY A 17 10.95 -1.82 -1.03
C GLY A 17 12.40 -2.25 -0.75
N LYS A 18 12.71 -2.82 0.43
CA LYS A 18 14.06 -3.35 0.72
C LYS A 18 14.38 -4.64 -0.06
N ILE A 19 13.36 -5.27 -0.64
CA ILE A 19 13.50 -6.38 -1.57
C ILE A 19 13.76 -5.84 -3.00
N LYS A 20 13.43 -4.56 -3.27
CA LYS A 20 13.61 -3.88 -4.57
C LYS A 20 15.02 -3.29 -4.77
N GLU A 21 15.82 -3.03 -3.73
CA GLU A 21 17.11 -2.32 -3.84
C GLU A 21 18.35 -3.22 -3.63
N GLN A 22 19.01 -3.57 -4.75
CA GLN A 22 20.47 -3.75 -4.84
C GLN A 22 21.03 -2.97 -6.04
N PRO A 23 22.28 -2.44 -6.00
CA PRO A 23 22.71 -1.29 -6.81
C PRO A 23 23.03 -1.56 -8.29
N TYR A 24 23.00 -0.47 -9.06
CA TYR A 24 22.77 -0.30 -10.51
C TYR A 24 23.95 -0.51 -11.50
N ALA A 25 23.53 -0.57 -12.79
CA ALA A 25 24.13 0.02 -14.01
C ALA A 25 24.82 -0.93 -15.01
N ILE A 26 24.65 -0.61 -16.31
CA ILE A 26 25.21 -1.27 -17.52
C ILE A 26 24.36 -2.42 -18.14
N ALA A 27 23.06 -2.26 -18.45
CA ALA A 27 22.38 -3.28 -19.28
C ALA A 27 20.96 -2.93 -19.80
N ALA A 28 20.64 -1.76 -20.36
CA ALA A 28 19.24 -1.43 -20.71
C ALA A 28 18.45 -2.46 -21.59
N GLN A 29 19.12 -3.35 -22.35
CA GLN A 29 18.50 -4.48 -23.06
C GLN A 29 18.55 -5.82 -22.31
N ARG A 30 19.67 -6.16 -21.66
CA ARG A 30 19.81 -7.38 -20.82
C ARG A 30 19.04 -7.26 -19.50
N MET A 31 18.86 -6.03 -19.00
CA MET A 31 18.06 -5.68 -17.82
C MET A 31 16.58 -5.90 -18.05
N ARG A 32 16.05 -5.99 -19.28
CA ARG A 32 14.64 -6.36 -19.45
C ARG A 32 14.40 -7.82 -19.04
N ALA A 33 15.31 -8.71 -19.40
CA ALA A 33 15.28 -10.10 -18.95
C ALA A 33 15.55 -10.21 -17.44
N VAL A 34 16.55 -9.50 -16.91
CA VAL A 34 16.86 -9.51 -15.46
C VAL A 34 15.78 -8.80 -14.63
N ALA A 35 15.16 -7.73 -15.13
CA ALA A 35 14.03 -7.08 -14.48
C ALA A 35 12.80 -7.98 -14.50
N GLY A 36 12.56 -8.71 -15.60
CA GLY A 36 11.53 -9.75 -15.66
C GLY A 36 11.77 -10.86 -14.64
N MET A 37 13.00 -11.37 -14.55
CA MET A 37 13.40 -12.37 -13.53
C MET A 37 13.23 -11.82 -12.10
N ARG A 38 13.58 -10.55 -11.87
CA ARG A 38 13.38 -9.88 -10.58
C ARG A 38 11.90 -9.77 -10.23
N THR A 39 11.06 -9.38 -11.19
CA THR A 39 9.61 -9.34 -11.01
C THR A 39 9.07 -10.73 -10.70
N GLU A 40 9.53 -11.76 -11.40
CA GLU A 40 9.11 -13.15 -11.15
C GLU A 40 9.56 -13.66 -9.77
N ILE A 41 10.80 -13.34 -9.33
CA ILE A 41 11.26 -13.64 -7.97
C ILE A 41 10.41 -12.91 -6.94
N TYR A 42 10.09 -11.64 -7.19
CA TYR A 42 9.21 -10.85 -6.33
C TYR A 42 7.83 -11.49 -6.24
N ASP A 43 7.18 -11.75 -7.37
CA ASP A 43 5.84 -12.35 -7.43
C ASP A 43 5.81 -13.67 -6.65
N ASN A 44 6.80 -14.54 -6.84
CA ASN A 44 6.94 -15.79 -6.07
C ASN A 44 7.13 -15.55 -4.56
N MET A 45 7.89 -14.52 -4.16
CA MET A 45 8.05 -14.17 -2.74
C MET A 45 6.74 -13.65 -2.13
N VAL A 46 6.03 -12.78 -2.85
CA VAL A 46 4.77 -12.18 -2.36
C VAL A 46 3.65 -13.21 -2.34
N GLU A 47 3.67 -14.20 -3.24
CA GLU A 47 2.72 -15.32 -3.26
C GLU A 47 2.70 -16.14 -1.97
N HIS A 48 3.80 -16.16 -1.21
CA HIS A 48 3.89 -16.91 0.05
C HIS A 48 3.46 -16.07 1.25
N PRO A 49 2.31 -16.36 1.90
CA PRO A 49 1.78 -15.53 2.98
C PRO A 49 2.70 -15.40 4.19
N GLN A 50 3.56 -16.40 4.44
CA GLN A 50 4.51 -16.34 5.54
C GLN A 50 5.58 -15.26 5.32
N VAL A 51 6.06 -15.09 4.09
CA VAL A 51 7.04 -14.06 3.75
C VAL A 51 6.46 -12.67 4.03
N LEU A 52 5.18 -12.46 3.68
CA LEU A 52 4.47 -11.21 3.98
C LEU A 52 4.34 -10.97 5.49
N ARG A 53 3.92 -11.99 6.25
CA ARG A 53 3.79 -11.88 7.72
C ARG A 53 5.12 -11.61 8.41
N ASP A 54 6.20 -12.22 7.94
CA ASP A 54 7.54 -12.05 8.50
C ASP A 54 8.10 -10.64 8.22
N ASN A 55 7.57 -9.93 7.20
CA ASN A 55 8.01 -8.60 6.77
C ASN A 55 6.97 -7.49 7.01
N GLN A 56 5.96 -7.75 7.84
CA GLN A 56 4.95 -6.75 8.19
C GLN A 56 5.53 -5.65 9.09
N TRP A 57 4.88 -4.48 9.11
CA TRP A 57 5.12 -3.45 10.14
C TRP A 57 4.10 -3.61 11.28
N PRO A 58 4.40 -4.38 12.34
CA PRO A 58 3.41 -4.76 13.35
C PRO A 58 2.83 -3.56 14.10
N HIS A 59 3.62 -2.49 14.26
CA HIS A 59 3.16 -1.28 14.94
C HIS A 59 2.21 -0.42 14.08
N THR A 60 2.41 -0.37 12.76
CA THR A 60 1.46 0.31 11.85
C THR A 60 0.16 -0.49 11.76
N ILE A 61 0.24 -1.82 11.71
CA ILE A 61 -0.94 -2.69 11.80
C ILE A 61 -1.66 -2.50 13.14
N GLY A 62 -0.90 -2.35 14.24
CA GLY A 62 -1.45 -1.98 15.54
C GLY A 62 -2.21 -0.66 15.51
N LEU A 63 -1.64 0.37 14.85
CA LEU A 63 -2.30 1.65 14.67
C LEU A 63 -3.60 1.54 13.87
N LEU A 64 -3.61 0.78 12.76
CA LEU A 64 -4.82 0.49 11.98
C LEU A 64 -5.93 -0.12 12.85
N ARG A 65 -5.58 -1.11 13.68
CA ARG A 65 -6.53 -1.76 14.60
C ARG A 65 -7.10 -0.78 15.62
N VAL A 66 -6.23 0.04 16.24
CA VAL A 66 -6.66 1.05 17.21
C VAL A 66 -7.52 2.14 16.56
N ALA A 67 -7.19 2.58 15.35
CA ALA A 67 -7.98 3.58 14.62
C ALA A 67 -9.42 3.12 14.43
N ARG A 68 -9.60 1.84 14.05
CA ARG A 68 -10.91 1.22 13.91
C ARG A 68 -11.67 1.13 15.24
N GLU A 69 -11.01 0.74 16.33
CA GLU A 69 -11.62 0.70 17.67
C GLU A 69 -12.03 2.08 18.19
N ARG A 70 -11.40 3.15 17.70
CA ARG A 70 -11.71 4.55 18.04
C ARG A 70 -12.74 5.18 17.10
N PHE A 71 -13.41 4.39 16.26
CA PHE A 71 -14.42 4.82 15.28
C PHE A 71 -13.90 5.74 14.17
N CYS A 72 -12.59 5.72 13.88
CA CYS A 72 -12.08 6.36 12.67
C CYS A 72 -12.40 5.48 11.45
N ARG A 73 -12.78 6.11 10.34
CA ARG A 73 -12.82 5.46 9.03
C ARG A 73 -11.40 5.16 8.55
N THR A 74 -11.22 4.04 7.86
CA THR A 74 -9.91 3.56 7.46
C THR A 74 -9.91 3.15 6.00
N ALA A 75 -8.91 3.59 5.23
CA ALA A 75 -8.75 3.19 3.84
C ALA A 75 -7.30 2.85 3.50
N LEU A 76 -7.11 1.93 2.56
CA LEU A 76 -5.86 1.76 1.83
C LEU A 76 -5.93 2.59 0.54
N ALA A 77 -4.88 3.35 0.24
CA ALA A 77 -4.69 4.04 -1.03
C ALA A 77 -3.31 3.73 -1.61
N THR A 78 -3.25 2.81 -2.57
CA THR A 78 -1.99 2.29 -3.15
C THR A 78 -1.95 2.39 -4.67
N MET A 79 -0.75 2.40 -5.25
CA MET A 79 -0.53 2.29 -6.71
C MET A 79 -0.38 0.84 -7.21
N SER A 80 -0.46 -0.16 -6.32
CA SER A 80 -0.48 -1.58 -6.71
C SER A 80 -1.80 -1.96 -7.41
N TYR A 81 -1.81 -3.02 -8.22
CA TYR A 81 -3.05 -3.54 -8.78
C TYR A 81 -3.89 -4.21 -7.69
N ARG A 82 -5.21 -4.25 -7.89
CA ARG A 82 -6.15 -4.76 -6.87
C ARG A 82 -5.87 -6.19 -6.46
N LYS A 83 -5.52 -7.05 -7.41
CA LYS A 83 -5.21 -8.46 -7.12
C LYS A 83 -4.05 -8.58 -6.12
N GLU A 84 -2.97 -7.82 -6.33
CA GLU A 84 -1.80 -7.84 -5.45
C GLU A 84 -2.12 -7.23 -4.08
N ALA A 85 -2.79 -6.08 -4.06
CA ALA A 85 -3.17 -5.40 -2.82
C ALA A 85 -4.03 -6.31 -1.93
N LEU A 86 -5.07 -6.95 -2.50
CA LEU A 86 -5.94 -7.85 -1.75
C LEU A 86 -5.22 -9.11 -1.29
N HIS A 87 -4.30 -9.66 -2.09
CA HIS A 87 -3.47 -10.79 -1.67
C HIS A 87 -2.62 -10.46 -0.43
N VAL A 88 -1.99 -9.27 -0.42
CA VAL A 88 -1.22 -8.79 0.73
C VAL A 88 -2.11 -8.60 1.95
N LEU A 89 -3.21 -7.86 1.81
CA LEU A 89 -4.14 -7.59 2.91
C LEU A 89 -4.73 -8.87 3.53
N ARG A 90 -5.02 -9.88 2.70
CA ARG A 90 -5.51 -11.20 3.16
C ARG A 90 -4.44 -12.01 3.86
N SER A 91 -3.22 -12.01 3.32
CA SER A 91 -2.08 -12.74 3.91
C SER A 91 -1.70 -12.21 5.29
N LEU A 92 -1.90 -10.91 5.51
CA LEU A 92 -1.71 -10.21 6.78
C LEU A 92 -2.97 -10.21 7.67
N GLU A 93 -4.10 -10.75 7.19
CA GLU A 93 -5.38 -10.82 7.92
C GLU A 93 -5.93 -9.43 8.33
N ILE A 94 -5.72 -8.41 7.49
CA ILE A 94 -6.14 -7.02 7.74
C ILE A 94 -7.11 -6.45 6.72
N GLU A 95 -7.48 -7.19 5.66
CA GLU A 95 -8.47 -6.73 4.65
C GLU A 95 -9.76 -6.22 5.33
N ASN A 96 -10.29 -6.99 6.29
CA ASN A 96 -11.51 -6.63 7.01
C ASN A 96 -11.33 -5.51 8.05
N SER A 97 -10.11 -4.99 8.22
CA SER A 97 -9.81 -3.85 9.11
C SER A 97 -9.86 -2.51 8.38
N LEU A 98 -10.10 -2.52 7.06
CA LEU A 98 -10.24 -1.34 6.22
C LEU A 98 -11.70 -1.21 5.79
N ASP A 99 -12.24 0.02 5.80
CA ASP A 99 -13.56 0.32 5.23
C ASP A 99 -13.47 0.36 3.69
N GLU A 100 -12.36 0.85 3.14
CA GLU A 100 -12.15 0.99 1.69
C GLU A 100 -10.75 0.57 1.26
N VAL A 101 -10.66 0.03 0.04
CA VAL A 101 -9.38 -0.36 -0.60
C VAL A 101 -9.34 0.21 -2.02
N LEU A 102 -8.51 1.24 -2.18
CA LEU A 102 -8.23 1.91 -3.45
C LEU A 102 -6.85 1.57 -3.96
N THR A 103 -6.80 1.33 -5.27
CA THR A 103 -5.69 0.78 -6.03
C THR A 103 -5.43 1.66 -7.26
N SER A 104 -4.36 1.38 -8.01
CA SER A 104 -4.10 2.12 -9.26
C SER A 104 -5.20 1.96 -10.31
N GLU A 105 -6.05 0.95 -10.19
CA GLU A 105 -7.15 0.70 -11.12
C GLU A 105 -8.37 1.60 -10.87
N ASP A 106 -8.42 2.30 -9.73
CA ASP A 106 -9.55 3.14 -9.32
C ASP A 106 -9.40 4.61 -9.72
N VAL A 107 -8.23 5.01 -10.22
CA VAL A 107 -7.88 6.41 -10.53
C VAL A 107 -7.22 6.56 -11.89
N GLN A 108 -7.32 7.75 -12.48
CA GLN A 108 -6.69 8.05 -13.76
C GLN A 108 -5.27 8.61 -13.60
N ASN A 109 -5.07 9.46 -12.59
CA ASN A 109 -3.81 10.12 -12.32
C ASN A 109 -3.13 9.42 -11.13
N PRO A 110 -1.97 8.79 -11.34
CA PRO A 110 -1.24 8.16 -10.24
C PRO A 110 -0.60 9.21 -9.32
N LYS A 111 -0.28 8.79 -8.08
CA LYS A 111 0.55 9.57 -7.14
C LYS A 111 1.80 10.12 -7.87
N PRO A 112 2.18 11.40 -7.70
CA PRO A 112 1.79 12.34 -6.63
C PRO A 112 0.47 13.09 -6.83
N ASP A 113 -0.29 12.81 -7.89
CA ASP A 113 -1.63 13.38 -7.99
C ASP A 113 -2.49 12.95 -6.77
N PRO A 114 -3.21 13.88 -6.12
CA PRO A 114 -4.00 13.57 -4.93
C PRO A 114 -5.30 12.81 -5.23
N GLU A 115 -5.63 12.52 -6.50
CA GLU A 115 -6.88 11.86 -6.93
C GLU A 115 -7.26 10.66 -6.05
N ILE A 116 -6.31 9.77 -5.74
CA ILE A 116 -6.61 8.58 -4.94
C ILE A 116 -6.96 8.89 -3.48
N TYR A 117 -6.35 9.92 -2.88
CA TYR A 117 -6.66 10.34 -1.51
C TYR A 117 -7.99 11.08 -1.44
N LEU A 118 -8.29 11.90 -2.45
CA LEU A 118 -9.58 12.59 -2.56
C LEU A 118 -10.71 11.58 -2.78
N LEU A 119 -10.49 10.57 -3.63
CA LEU A 119 -11.43 9.47 -3.83
C LEU A 119 -11.62 8.65 -2.54
N ALA A 120 -10.55 8.40 -1.77
CA ALA A 120 -10.66 7.72 -0.48
C ALA A 120 -11.54 8.52 0.49
N ALA A 121 -11.26 9.81 0.67
CA ALA A 121 -12.06 10.69 1.53
C ALA A 121 -13.54 10.71 1.11
N GLN A 122 -13.80 10.80 -0.20
CA GLN A 122 -15.16 10.74 -0.76
C GLN A 122 -15.88 9.44 -0.41
N LYS A 123 -15.24 8.28 -0.61
CA LYS A 123 -15.84 6.96 -0.32
C LYS A 123 -16.04 6.71 1.17
N LEU A 124 -15.17 7.26 2.01
CA LEU A 124 -15.32 7.21 3.46
C LEU A 124 -16.38 8.20 3.98
N GLU A 125 -16.92 9.07 3.12
CA GLU A 125 -17.85 10.14 3.47
C GLU A 125 -17.26 11.13 4.50
N VAL A 126 -15.96 11.43 4.37
CA VAL A 126 -15.21 12.34 5.26
C VAL A 126 -14.63 13.50 4.45
N ASP A 127 -14.64 14.71 5.02
CA ASP A 127 -13.98 15.86 4.41
C ASP A 127 -12.47 15.62 4.34
N PRO A 128 -11.79 15.84 3.19
CA PRO A 128 -10.34 15.69 3.08
C PRO A 128 -9.53 16.39 4.18
N GLN A 129 -10.01 17.51 4.73
CA GLN A 129 -9.31 18.23 5.81
C GLN A 129 -9.33 17.51 7.17
N ASP A 130 -10.24 16.54 7.34
CA ASP A 130 -10.37 15.70 8.53
C ASP A 130 -9.72 14.30 8.33
N CYS A 131 -9.01 14.10 7.22
CA CYS A 131 -8.25 12.89 6.92
C CYS A 131 -6.77 13.03 7.32
N LEU A 132 -6.20 11.97 7.90
CA LEU A 132 -4.76 11.82 8.07
C LEU A 132 -4.24 10.77 7.07
N VAL A 133 -3.26 11.14 6.24
CA VAL A 133 -2.57 10.20 5.36
C VAL A 133 -1.26 9.76 6.01
N LEU A 134 -1.02 8.45 6.05
CA LEU A 134 0.24 7.83 6.44
C LEU A 134 0.93 7.26 5.18
N GLU A 135 2.04 7.90 4.81
CA GLU A 135 2.83 7.63 3.61
C GLU A 135 4.33 7.63 3.97
N ASP A 136 5.12 6.81 3.30
CA ASP A 136 6.56 6.68 3.45
C ASP A 136 7.35 7.05 2.19
N SER A 137 6.68 7.39 1.10
CA SER A 137 7.24 7.74 -0.21
C SER A 137 7.17 9.25 -0.49
N PRO A 138 8.22 9.85 -1.09
CA PRO A 138 8.20 11.25 -1.51
C PRO A 138 7.19 11.53 -2.62
N ASN A 139 6.82 10.51 -3.40
CA ASN A 139 5.80 10.61 -4.45
C ASN A 139 4.37 10.60 -3.87
N GLY A 140 4.19 10.30 -2.60
CA GLY A 140 2.88 10.23 -1.96
C GLY A 140 2.44 11.48 -1.21
N VAL A 141 3.27 12.54 -1.18
CA VAL A 141 3.06 13.82 -0.46
C VAL A 141 3.10 15.00 -1.43
#